data_AF-F4NVP8-F1
#
_entry.id   AF-F4NVP8-F1
#
_cell.length_a   1.000
_cell.length_b   1.000
_cell.length_c   1.000
_cell.angle_alpha   90.00
_cell.angle_beta   90.00
_cell.angle_gamma   90.00
#
_symmetry.space_group_name_H-M   'P 1'
#
loop_
_entity.id
_entity.type
_entity.pdbx_description
1 polymer ?
#
loop_
_entity_poly.entity_id
_entity_poly.type
_entity_poly.pdbx_seq_one_letter_code
_entity_poly.pdbx_strand_id
1 'polypeptide(L)'
;GIRPLGNMLLDGGSFTTRNSGLGAFSGLDDHLLLELIATAFSCAHPCSIETMFTATEGDRALNRLAQTSRAWYCLVSNDGVWRQRTISRFGGNFKYMNSWRDTFKYTILVNQFRLSDFIPDQPLRVSGMYSDLLYTSWRCATVPLDHLCGIGIDNISRRNNLSLSDFLQEYAKPNLPVILTDVVREWPAFKKWSTDFFMDHHGSKTFKAEAVDISFANYAEYARHAQEEAPLYLFDKGFTNDTFLSADYVVPKYFSQDLFQVLGDNRPDYRWLIIGPARSGSTFHIDPNSTSAWNAVITGAKKWILYPPECIPPGVFPSKDGSNVTSPVSLAEWFMNYYQEIHSSAGASNQNTKCTPKPIECICRAGEMIFVPNGWWHCVMNLTDSIAITQNFVS
;
A
#
# COMPACT_ATOMS: atom_id res chain seq x y z
N GLY A 1 0.47 -9.52 -24.82
CA GLY A 1 0.71 -8.73 -23.60
C GLY A 1 2.14 -8.25 -23.60
N ILE A 2 2.46 -7.32 -22.71
CA ILE A 2 3.83 -6.88 -22.45
C ILE A 2 4.61 -8.06 -21.83
N ARG A 3 5.87 -8.24 -22.20
CA ARG A 3 6.76 -9.31 -21.71
C ARG A 3 8.08 -8.73 -21.16
N PRO A 4 8.81 -9.47 -20.31
CA PRO A 4 10.18 -9.08 -19.91
C PRO A 4 11.12 -8.93 -21.10
N LEU A 5 12.17 -8.10 -20.96
CA LEU A 5 13.16 -7.86 -22.02
C LEU A 5 13.89 -9.14 -22.43
N GLY A 6 14.16 -10.05 -21.51
CA GLY A 6 14.83 -11.34 -21.82
C GLY A 6 14.08 -12.17 -22.86
N ASN A 7 12.75 -12.08 -22.94
CA ASN A 7 11.94 -12.79 -23.93
C ASN A 7 12.19 -12.31 -25.36
N MET A 8 12.71 -11.10 -25.55
CA MET A 8 13.08 -10.58 -26.87
C MET A 8 14.15 -11.45 -27.55
N LEU A 9 15.07 -12.03 -26.76
CA LEU A 9 16.13 -12.91 -27.26
C LEU A 9 15.57 -14.24 -27.77
N LEU A 10 14.52 -14.74 -27.14
CA LEU A 10 13.86 -16.01 -27.50
C LEU A 10 12.99 -15.86 -28.76
N ASP A 11 12.42 -14.67 -28.96
CA ASP A 11 11.51 -14.38 -30.08
C ASP A 11 12.25 -13.95 -31.37
N GLY A 12 13.58 -14.09 -31.43
CA GLY A 12 14.36 -13.87 -32.67
C GLY A 12 14.77 -12.42 -32.96
N GLY A 13 14.60 -11.50 -32.00
CA GLY A 13 15.33 -10.23 -31.86
C GLY A 13 15.21 -9.14 -32.94
N SER A 14 14.63 -9.41 -34.12
CA SER A 14 14.74 -8.50 -35.27
C SER A 14 13.71 -7.36 -35.30
N PHE A 15 12.53 -7.55 -34.70
CA PHE A 15 11.47 -6.54 -34.65
C PHE A 15 10.82 -6.45 -33.27
N THR A 16 10.74 -5.24 -32.72
CA THR A 16 9.97 -4.97 -31.51
C THR A 16 8.97 -3.85 -31.75
N THR A 17 7.78 -4.00 -31.16
CA THR A 17 6.75 -2.97 -31.14
C THR A 17 7.27 -1.71 -30.44
N ARG A 18 8.14 -1.88 -29.43
CA ARG A 18 8.79 -0.77 -28.73
C ARG A 18 9.61 0.09 -29.70
N ASN A 19 10.60 -0.49 -30.37
CA ASN A 19 11.53 0.29 -31.19
C ASN A 19 10.84 0.89 -32.42
N SER A 20 9.99 0.11 -33.09
CA SER A 20 9.24 0.60 -34.25
C SER A 20 8.16 1.62 -33.89
N GLY A 21 7.56 1.50 -32.71
CA GLY A 21 6.47 2.37 -32.26
C GLY A 21 6.90 3.67 -31.59
N LEU A 22 8.10 3.73 -31.01
CA LEU A 22 8.61 4.94 -30.35
C LEU A 22 9.36 5.88 -31.30
N GLY A 23 9.79 5.39 -32.47
CA GLY A 23 10.55 6.20 -33.43
C GLY A 23 11.83 6.76 -32.80
N ALA A 24 12.06 8.07 -32.90
CA ALA A 24 13.25 8.73 -32.35
C ALA A 24 13.39 8.56 -30.82
N PHE A 25 12.31 8.28 -30.11
CA PHE A 25 12.32 8.06 -28.65
C PHE A 25 12.77 6.65 -28.25
N SER A 26 12.98 5.73 -29.21
CA SER A 26 13.33 4.35 -28.89
C SER A 26 14.67 4.21 -28.15
N GLY A 27 15.56 5.20 -28.28
CA GLY A 27 16.85 5.24 -27.59
C GLY A 27 16.77 5.59 -26.10
N LEU A 28 15.64 6.08 -25.60
CA LEU A 28 15.42 6.34 -24.18
C LEU A 28 14.91 5.07 -23.50
N ASP A 29 15.23 4.86 -22.22
CA ASP A 29 14.66 3.79 -21.42
C ASP A 29 13.21 4.10 -20.99
N ASP A 30 12.49 3.06 -20.52
CA ASP A 30 11.07 3.21 -20.15
C ASP A 30 10.85 4.09 -18.91
N HIS A 31 11.81 4.17 -17.98
CA HIS A 31 11.69 5.04 -16.80
C HIS A 31 11.69 6.51 -17.23
N LEU A 32 12.68 6.90 -18.03
CA LEU A 32 12.80 8.27 -18.54
C LEU A 32 11.60 8.64 -19.41
N LEU A 33 11.07 7.71 -20.22
CA LEU A 33 9.86 7.95 -21.01
C LEU A 33 8.63 8.20 -20.13
N LEU A 34 8.44 7.42 -19.06
CA LEU A 34 7.35 7.64 -18.12
C LEU A 34 7.52 8.94 -17.33
N GLU A 35 8.74 9.29 -16.94
CA GLU A 35 9.04 10.58 -16.30
C GLU A 35 8.75 11.77 -17.23
N LEU A 36 9.14 11.67 -18.50
CA LEU A 36 8.79 12.67 -19.52
C LEU A 36 7.28 12.78 -19.70
N ILE A 37 6.55 11.66 -19.75
CA ILE A 37 5.08 11.66 -19.80
C ILE A 37 4.48 12.35 -18.56
N ALA A 38 5.02 12.07 -17.38
CA ALA A 38 4.53 12.63 -16.12
C ALA A 38 4.78 14.15 -16.06
N THR A 39 5.96 14.62 -16.48
CA THR A 39 6.40 16.01 -16.36
C THR A 39 5.96 16.90 -17.52
N ALA A 40 6.17 16.48 -18.77
CA ALA A 40 5.94 17.29 -19.96
C ALA A 40 4.47 17.59 -20.23
N PHE A 41 3.58 16.69 -19.79
CA PHE A 41 2.14 16.88 -19.86
C PHE A 41 1.53 17.26 -18.50
N SER A 42 2.35 17.60 -17.50
CA SER A 42 1.85 18.01 -16.19
C SER A 42 0.95 19.24 -16.34
N CYS A 43 -0.17 19.22 -15.65
CA CYS A 43 -1.13 20.33 -15.68
C CYS A 43 -0.77 21.33 -14.57
N ALA A 44 -0.99 22.61 -14.83
CA ALA A 44 -1.05 23.59 -13.75
C ALA A 44 -2.14 23.18 -12.74
N HIS A 45 -1.88 23.40 -11.45
CA HIS A 45 -2.87 23.15 -10.41
C HIS A 45 -4.15 23.93 -10.73
N PRO A 46 -5.34 23.31 -10.69
CA PRO A 46 -6.58 24.01 -10.99
C PRO A 46 -6.78 25.15 -9.99
N CYS A 47 -7.12 26.34 -10.51
CA CYS A 47 -7.33 27.55 -9.70
C CYS A 47 -8.80 27.76 -9.31
N SER A 48 -9.71 26.91 -9.80
CA SER A 48 -11.14 26.93 -9.51
C SER A 48 -11.76 25.54 -9.65
N ILE A 49 -12.96 25.35 -9.08
CA ILE A 49 -13.74 24.10 -9.23
C ILE A 49 -14.04 23.81 -10.72
N GLU A 50 -14.38 24.84 -11.50
CA GLU A 50 -14.65 24.69 -12.93
C GLU A 50 -13.41 24.23 -13.71
N THR A 51 -12.25 24.83 -13.41
CA THR A 51 -10.99 24.43 -14.05
C THR A 51 -10.54 23.05 -13.60
N MET A 52 -10.93 22.59 -12.41
CA MET A 52 -10.63 21.24 -11.91
C MET A 52 -11.22 20.14 -12.81
N PHE A 53 -12.48 20.31 -13.23
CA PHE A 53 -13.21 19.32 -14.03
C PHE A 53 -13.10 19.54 -15.54
N THR A 54 -12.18 20.38 -15.99
CA THR A 54 -11.96 20.65 -17.41
C THR A 54 -10.70 19.98 -17.94
N ALA A 55 -10.82 19.25 -19.06
CA ALA A 55 -9.66 18.66 -19.74
C ALA A 55 -8.74 19.75 -20.30
N THR A 56 -7.48 19.73 -19.87
CA THR A 56 -6.43 20.64 -20.33
C THR A 56 -5.89 20.21 -21.70
N GLU A 57 -5.05 21.05 -22.31
CA GLU A 57 -4.33 20.64 -23.52
C GLU A 57 -3.33 19.51 -23.24
N GLY A 58 -2.73 19.48 -22.03
CA GLY A 58 -1.85 18.38 -21.61
C GLY A 58 -2.58 17.03 -21.58
N ASP A 59 -3.81 17.00 -21.05
CA ASP A 59 -4.64 15.79 -20.99
C ASP A 59 -5.03 15.30 -22.39
N ARG A 60 -5.37 16.24 -23.29
CA ARG A 60 -5.69 15.95 -24.69
C ARG A 60 -4.46 15.44 -25.43
N ALA A 61 -3.32 16.08 -25.25
CA ALA A 61 -2.06 15.70 -25.88
C ALA A 61 -1.60 14.31 -25.43
N LEU A 62 -1.73 13.98 -24.15
CA LEU A 62 -1.42 12.65 -23.62
C LEU A 62 -2.33 11.58 -24.25
N ASN A 63 -3.63 11.85 -24.36
CA ASN A 63 -4.56 10.94 -25.04
C ASN A 63 -4.28 10.80 -26.55
N ARG A 64 -3.84 11.87 -27.22
CA ARG A 64 -3.39 11.81 -28.62
C ARG A 64 -2.10 10.99 -28.74
N LEU A 65 -1.16 11.15 -27.81
CA LEU A 65 0.10 10.40 -27.77
C LEU A 65 -0.17 8.89 -27.70
N ALA A 66 -1.09 8.45 -26.84
CA ALA A 66 -1.52 7.04 -26.75
C ALA A 66 -2.07 6.47 -28.07
N GLN A 67 -2.54 7.32 -29.00
CA GLN A 67 -3.09 6.92 -30.29
C GLN A 67 -2.05 6.91 -31.42
N THR A 68 -0.83 7.38 -31.17
CA THR A 68 0.21 7.48 -32.22
C THR A 68 0.84 6.14 -32.56
N SER A 69 0.98 5.22 -31.59
CA SER A 69 1.52 3.89 -31.81
C SER A 69 1.12 2.93 -30.68
N ARG A 70 1.28 1.62 -30.93
CA ARG A 70 1.06 0.59 -29.91
C ARG A 70 2.05 0.68 -28.73
N ALA A 71 3.26 1.19 -28.96
CA ALA A 71 4.24 1.40 -27.89
C ALA A 71 3.83 2.55 -26.97
N TRP A 72 3.44 3.68 -27.56
CA TRP A 72 2.92 4.82 -26.80
C TRP A 72 1.62 4.49 -26.07
N TYR A 73 0.74 3.69 -26.68
CA TYR A 73 -0.43 3.17 -26.00
C TYR A 73 -0.04 2.43 -24.70
N CYS A 74 0.95 1.52 -24.74
CA CYS A 74 1.38 0.77 -23.56
C CYS A 74 1.97 1.67 -22.46
N LEU A 75 2.83 2.64 -22.83
CA LEU A 75 3.44 3.56 -21.86
C LEU A 75 2.41 4.50 -21.24
N VAL A 76 1.58 5.13 -22.06
CA VAL A 76 0.58 6.10 -21.60
C VAL A 76 -0.54 5.41 -20.81
N SER A 77 -0.85 4.15 -21.10
CA SER A 77 -1.86 3.39 -20.33
C SER A 77 -1.34 2.85 -19.01
N ASN A 78 -0.09 3.12 -18.63
CA ASN A 78 0.42 2.76 -17.30
C ASN A 78 -0.38 3.48 -16.21
N ASP A 79 -0.84 2.72 -15.21
CA ASP A 79 -1.71 3.25 -14.15
C ASP A 79 -1.05 4.38 -13.34
N GLY A 80 0.27 4.34 -13.14
CA GLY A 80 1.00 5.39 -12.42
C GLY A 80 0.83 6.78 -13.05
N VAL A 81 0.75 6.85 -14.39
CA VAL A 81 0.53 8.11 -15.12
C VAL A 81 -0.82 8.73 -14.76
N TRP A 82 -1.88 7.92 -14.65
CA TRP A 82 -3.23 8.41 -14.44
C TRP A 82 -3.63 8.47 -12.97
N ARG A 83 -3.10 7.61 -12.10
CA ARG A 83 -3.33 7.63 -10.65
C ARG A 83 -2.92 8.97 -10.06
N GLN A 84 -1.66 9.37 -10.27
CA GLN A 84 -1.14 10.63 -9.75
C GLN A 84 -1.89 11.84 -10.33
N ARG A 85 -2.24 11.82 -11.62
CA ARG A 85 -3.04 12.87 -12.25
C ARG A 85 -4.44 12.97 -11.65
N THR A 86 -5.11 11.84 -11.45
CA THR A 86 -6.46 11.79 -10.87
C THR A 86 -6.46 12.33 -9.44
N ILE A 87 -5.55 11.84 -8.61
CA ILE A 87 -5.46 12.24 -7.20
C ILE A 87 -5.06 13.71 -7.07
N SER A 88 -4.05 14.18 -7.80
CA SER A 88 -3.61 15.59 -7.72
C SER A 88 -4.65 16.56 -8.27
N ARG A 89 -5.43 16.15 -9.29
CA ARG A 89 -6.47 16.97 -9.90
C ARG A 89 -7.75 17.02 -9.09
N PHE A 90 -8.25 15.87 -8.63
CA PHE A 90 -9.60 15.75 -8.06
C PHE A 90 -9.61 15.52 -6.55
N GLY A 91 -8.46 15.31 -5.91
CA GLY A 91 -8.41 14.81 -4.54
C GLY A 91 -9.14 13.48 -4.45
N GLY A 92 -10.03 13.31 -3.47
CA GLY A 92 -10.93 12.15 -3.37
C GLY A 92 -12.28 12.31 -4.09
N ASN A 93 -12.47 13.36 -4.89
CA ASN A 93 -13.71 13.63 -5.62
C ASN A 93 -13.75 12.91 -6.98
N PHE A 94 -13.53 11.59 -6.96
CA PHE A 94 -13.63 10.73 -8.13
C PHE A 94 -14.39 9.46 -7.77
N LYS A 95 -15.04 8.86 -8.77
CA LYS A 95 -15.53 7.49 -8.68
C LYS A 95 -14.55 6.61 -9.44
N TYR A 96 -13.93 5.65 -8.75
CA TYR A 96 -13.03 4.73 -9.41
C TYR A 96 -13.79 3.92 -10.46
N MET A 97 -13.23 3.87 -11.64
CA MET A 97 -13.64 3.04 -12.76
C MET A 97 -12.56 1.98 -12.98
N ASN A 98 -12.83 0.99 -13.82
CA ASN A 98 -11.95 -0.17 -14.12
C ASN A 98 -10.43 0.10 -14.25
N SER A 99 -10.02 1.34 -14.57
CA SER A 99 -8.63 1.79 -14.57
C SER A 99 -8.52 3.25 -14.10
N TRP A 100 -7.32 3.71 -13.72
CA TRP A 100 -7.11 5.12 -13.39
C TRP A 100 -7.33 6.06 -14.58
N ARG A 101 -7.05 5.59 -15.80
CA ARG A 101 -7.33 6.34 -17.03
C ARG A 101 -8.83 6.52 -17.25
N ASP A 102 -9.61 5.46 -17.08
CA ASP A 102 -11.07 5.53 -17.16
C ASP A 102 -11.63 6.40 -16.03
N THR A 103 -11.08 6.30 -14.83
CA THR A 103 -11.44 7.13 -13.68
C THR A 103 -11.26 8.62 -14.00
N PHE A 104 -10.11 8.99 -14.56
CA PHE A 104 -9.82 10.37 -14.96
C PHE A 104 -10.81 10.87 -16.02
N LYS A 105 -10.98 10.13 -17.12
CA LYS A 105 -11.90 10.49 -18.20
C LYS A 105 -13.34 10.59 -17.71
N TYR A 106 -13.79 9.61 -16.93
CA TYR A 106 -15.13 9.60 -16.34
C TYR A 106 -15.33 10.86 -15.49
N THR A 107 -14.41 11.15 -14.58
CA THR A 107 -14.51 12.29 -13.66
C THR A 107 -14.61 13.62 -14.41
N ILE A 108 -13.86 13.81 -15.51
CA ILE A 108 -14.03 14.98 -16.38
C ILE A 108 -15.40 14.96 -17.08
N LEU A 109 -15.73 13.85 -17.75
CA LEU A 109 -16.91 13.77 -18.61
C LEU A 109 -18.22 13.93 -17.84
N VAL A 110 -18.36 13.34 -16.66
CA VAL A 110 -19.60 13.44 -15.87
C VAL A 110 -19.86 14.84 -15.31
N ASN A 111 -18.81 15.66 -15.19
CA ASN A 111 -18.91 17.04 -14.73
C ASN A 111 -19.06 18.04 -15.89
N GLN A 112 -18.90 17.60 -17.14
CA GLN A 112 -18.98 18.45 -18.33
C GLN A 112 -20.10 18.05 -19.32
N PHE A 113 -20.47 16.77 -19.34
CA PHE A 113 -21.33 16.14 -20.35
C PHE A 113 -22.30 15.14 -19.71
N ARG A 114 -23.17 14.50 -20.51
CA ARG A 114 -24.15 13.53 -20.01
C ARG A 114 -23.51 12.17 -19.73
N LEU A 115 -23.92 11.53 -18.63
CA LEU A 115 -23.44 10.22 -18.18
C LEU A 115 -23.53 9.11 -19.24
N SER A 116 -24.53 9.17 -20.13
CA SER A 116 -24.78 8.18 -21.18
C SER A 116 -23.65 8.05 -22.20
N ASP A 117 -22.74 9.03 -22.24
CA ASP A 117 -21.74 9.15 -23.30
C ASP A 117 -20.39 8.57 -22.88
N PHE A 118 -20.24 8.16 -21.61
CA PHE A 118 -19.01 7.52 -21.14
C PHE A 118 -18.92 6.08 -21.62
N ILE A 119 -17.90 5.80 -22.45
CA ILE A 119 -17.56 4.45 -22.90
C ILE A 119 -16.18 4.11 -22.31
N PRO A 120 -16.08 3.10 -21.42
CA PRO A 120 -14.80 2.61 -20.92
C PRO A 120 -13.89 2.17 -22.08
N ASP A 121 -12.57 2.37 -21.94
CA ASP A 121 -11.64 1.91 -22.96
C ASP A 121 -11.71 0.39 -23.12
N GLN A 122 -11.69 -0.08 -24.36
CA GLN A 122 -11.47 -1.49 -24.67
C GLN A 122 -9.96 -1.73 -24.81
N PRO A 123 -9.32 -2.50 -23.92
CA PRO A 123 -7.86 -2.63 -23.92
C PRO A 123 -7.33 -3.26 -25.21
N LEU A 124 -6.31 -2.63 -25.81
CA LEU A 124 -5.65 -3.17 -27.00
C LEU A 124 -4.73 -4.34 -26.65
N ARG A 125 -4.85 -5.44 -27.42
CA ARG A 125 -3.90 -6.55 -27.35
C ARG A 125 -2.63 -6.20 -28.14
N VAL A 126 -1.57 -5.85 -27.43
CA VAL A 126 -0.26 -5.56 -28.03
C VAL A 126 0.65 -6.79 -27.94
N SER A 127 1.24 -7.18 -29.08
CA SER A 127 2.29 -8.18 -29.21
C SER A 127 3.65 -7.52 -29.45
N GLY A 128 4.75 -8.22 -29.17
CA GLY A 128 6.11 -7.72 -29.42
C GLY A 128 6.53 -6.49 -28.61
N MET A 129 5.80 -6.16 -27.54
CA MET A 129 6.20 -5.13 -26.57
C MET A 129 6.96 -5.80 -25.42
N TYR A 130 8.20 -5.38 -25.22
CA TYR A 130 9.07 -5.87 -24.14
C TYR A 130 9.48 -4.71 -23.25
N SER A 131 9.30 -4.88 -21.94
CA SER A 131 9.61 -3.87 -20.93
C SER A 131 9.60 -4.54 -19.56
N ASP A 132 10.76 -4.59 -18.89
CA ASP A 132 10.82 -5.11 -17.52
C ASP A 132 10.05 -4.21 -16.56
N LEU A 133 10.11 -2.88 -16.75
CA LEU A 133 9.41 -1.91 -15.92
C LEU A 133 7.88 -2.12 -15.97
N LEU A 134 7.29 -2.09 -17.17
CA LEU A 134 5.83 -2.22 -17.31
C LEU A 134 5.35 -3.63 -16.93
N TYR A 135 6.17 -4.66 -17.20
CA TYR A 135 5.84 -6.02 -16.83
C TYR A 135 5.91 -6.26 -15.32
N THR A 136 6.88 -5.66 -14.61
CA THR A 136 7.09 -5.87 -13.18
C THR A 136 5.90 -5.39 -12.37
N SER A 137 5.36 -4.21 -12.67
CA SER A 137 4.17 -3.69 -11.99
C SER A 137 2.96 -4.63 -12.15
N TRP A 138 2.70 -5.12 -13.38
CA TRP A 138 1.66 -6.11 -13.63
C TRP A 138 1.90 -7.44 -12.91
N ARG A 139 3.14 -7.94 -12.91
CA ARG A 139 3.51 -9.18 -12.21
C ARG A 139 3.24 -9.02 -10.71
N CYS A 140 3.66 -7.91 -10.11
CA CYS A 140 3.46 -7.61 -8.69
C CYS A 140 1.97 -7.49 -8.32
N ALA A 141 1.14 -6.96 -9.21
CA ALA A 141 -0.31 -6.88 -9.02
C ALA A 141 -1.05 -8.22 -9.14
N THR A 142 -0.50 -9.19 -9.91
CA THR A 142 -1.24 -10.41 -10.32
C THR A 142 -0.75 -11.69 -9.69
N VAL A 143 0.47 -11.74 -9.14
CA VAL A 143 0.95 -12.94 -8.45
C VAL A 143 0.04 -13.28 -7.26
N PRO A 144 -0.45 -14.54 -7.16
CA PRO A 144 -1.27 -15.00 -6.05
C PRO A 144 -0.56 -14.81 -4.69
N LEU A 145 -1.29 -14.31 -3.69
CA LEU A 145 -0.71 -13.95 -2.38
C LEU A 145 -0.23 -15.17 -1.58
N ASP A 146 -0.87 -16.32 -1.74
CA ASP A 146 -0.46 -17.60 -1.15
C ASP A 146 0.92 -18.05 -1.65
N HIS A 147 1.20 -17.87 -2.94
CA HIS A 147 2.51 -18.11 -3.54
C HIS A 147 3.53 -17.04 -3.16
N LEU A 148 3.10 -15.79 -2.99
CA LEU A 148 3.99 -14.65 -2.72
C LEU A 148 4.52 -14.61 -1.28
N CYS A 149 3.65 -14.86 -0.30
CA CYS A 149 3.91 -14.48 1.10
C CYS A 149 4.16 -15.66 2.06
N GLY A 150 4.25 -16.90 1.55
CA GLY A 150 4.52 -18.08 2.37
C GLY A 150 3.54 -18.23 3.54
N ILE A 151 2.25 -18.43 3.22
CA ILE A 151 1.15 -18.40 4.21
C ILE A 151 1.22 -19.49 5.29
N GLY A 152 2.09 -20.49 5.14
CA GLY A 152 2.28 -21.57 6.11
C GLY A 152 3.33 -21.29 7.19
N ILE A 153 4.08 -20.19 7.10
CA ILE A 153 5.18 -19.89 8.03
C ILE A 153 4.70 -18.94 9.11
N ASP A 154 4.77 -19.43 10.35
CA ASP A 154 4.38 -18.70 11.55
C ASP A 154 5.22 -19.16 12.75
N ASN A 155 6.01 -18.25 13.33
CA ASN A 155 6.95 -18.55 14.40
C ASN A 155 6.87 -17.54 15.57
N ILE A 156 5.86 -16.67 15.60
CA ILE A 156 5.65 -15.72 16.71
C ILE A 156 4.99 -16.40 17.91
N SER A 157 5.34 -15.94 19.12
CA SER A 157 4.64 -16.36 20.34
C SER A 157 3.19 -15.85 20.35
N ARG A 158 2.24 -16.73 20.72
CA ARG A 158 0.82 -16.39 20.91
C ARG A 158 0.42 -16.62 22.36
N ARG A 159 -0.28 -15.65 22.94
CA ARG A 159 -0.78 -15.70 24.31
C ARG A 159 -2.26 -15.35 24.39
N ASN A 160 -2.91 -15.92 25.38
CA ASN A 160 -4.24 -15.59 25.86
C ASN A 160 -4.19 -15.46 27.38
N ASN A 161 -5.14 -14.71 27.95
CA ASN A 161 -5.28 -14.49 29.39
C ASN A 161 -3.96 -14.08 30.07
N LEU A 162 -3.15 -13.26 29.38
CA LEU A 162 -1.85 -12.83 29.87
C LEU A 162 -2.04 -11.81 31.02
N SER A 163 -1.31 -11.98 32.12
CA SER A 163 -1.32 -10.95 33.17
C SER A 163 -0.47 -9.75 32.72
N LEU A 164 -0.71 -8.57 33.29
CA LEU A 164 0.12 -7.40 32.99
C LEU A 164 1.58 -7.64 33.41
N SER A 165 1.79 -8.29 34.58
CA SER A 165 3.13 -8.63 35.07
C SER A 165 3.87 -9.54 34.10
N ASP A 166 3.20 -10.58 33.61
CA ASP A 166 3.80 -11.55 32.68
C ASP A 166 4.09 -10.89 31.33
N PHE A 167 3.18 -10.05 30.82
CA PHE A 167 3.44 -9.26 29.61
C PHE A 167 4.70 -8.40 29.75
N LEU A 168 4.85 -7.70 30.88
CA LEU A 168 6.00 -6.85 31.14
C LEU A 168 7.30 -7.65 31.27
N GLN A 169 7.28 -8.79 31.98
CA GLN A 169 8.48 -9.59 32.24
C GLN A 169 8.91 -10.43 31.04
N GLU A 170 7.96 -10.99 30.30
CA GLU A 170 8.24 -11.96 29.22
C GLU A 170 8.37 -11.29 27.85
N TYR A 171 7.76 -10.12 27.62
CA TYR A 171 7.71 -9.49 26.29
C TYR A 171 8.16 -8.04 26.25
N ALA A 172 7.57 -7.15 27.07
CA ALA A 172 7.90 -5.72 26.99
C ALA A 172 9.34 -5.43 27.41
N LYS A 173 9.78 -5.92 28.59
CA LYS A 173 11.17 -5.72 29.06
C LYS A 173 12.22 -6.44 28.20
N PRO A 174 11.99 -7.69 27.74
CA PRO A 174 12.92 -8.34 26.81
C PRO A 174 12.87 -7.80 25.37
N ASN A 175 11.96 -6.86 25.08
CA ASN A 175 11.75 -6.27 23.76
C ASN A 175 11.38 -7.31 22.69
N LEU A 176 10.42 -8.19 22.98
CA LEU A 176 9.99 -9.29 22.11
C LEU A 176 8.55 -9.12 21.62
N PRO A 177 8.27 -9.35 20.32
CA PRO A 177 6.92 -9.27 19.77
C PRO A 177 6.08 -10.47 20.22
N VAL A 178 4.77 -10.25 20.35
CA VAL A 178 3.80 -11.28 20.75
C VAL A 178 2.43 -11.00 20.14
N ILE A 179 1.69 -12.06 19.82
CA ILE A 179 0.27 -11.96 19.50
C ILE A 179 -0.58 -12.27 20.74
N LEU A 180 -1.51 -11.36 21.03
CA LEU A 180 -2.57 -11.50 22.02
C LEU A 180 -3.85 -11.92 21.29
N THR A 181 -4.48 -13.02 21.73
CA THR A 181 -5.54 -13.70 20.96
C THR A 181 -6.97 -13.48 21.50
N ASP A 182 -7.09 -12.86 22.67
CA ASP A 182 -8.34 -12.70 23.43
C ASP A 182 -8.82 -11.24 23.53
N VAL A 183 -7.91 -10.27 23.41
CA VAL A 183 -8.21 -8.83 23.62
C VAL A 183 -9.25 -8.28 22.65
N VAL A 184 -9.05 -8.46 21.34
CA VAL A 184 -9.86 -7.78 20.31
C VAL A 184 -11.28 -8.33 20.26
N ARG A 185 -11.46 -9.61 20.59
CA ARG A 185 -12.74 -10.32 20.49
C ARG A 185 -13.82 -9.76 21.42
N GLU A 186 -13.41 -9.06 22.47
CA GLU A 186 -14.31 -8.42 23.43
C GLU A 186 -14.83 -7.07 22.94
N TRP A 187 -14.15 -6.44 21.98
CA TRP A 187 -14.49 -5.10 21.51
C TRP A 187 -15.80 -5.09 20.71
N PRO A 188 -16.66 -4.05 20.89
CA PRO A 188 -17.77 -3.80 19.99
C PRO A 188 -17.37 -3.72 18.52
N ALA A 189 -16.20 -3.12 18.21
CA ALA A 189 -15.65 -3.03 16.86
C ALA A 189 -15.57 -4.40 16.18
N PHE A 190 -15.09 -5.44 16.88
CA PHE A 190 -14.96 -6.79 16.33
C PHE A 190 -16.29 -7.43 15.92
N LYS A 191 -17.40 -7.01 16.56
CA LYS A 191 -18.74 -7.53 16.29
C LYS A 191 -19.49 -6.71 15.24
N LYS A 192 -19.17 -5.42 15.11
CA LYS A 192 -19.91 -4.45 14.30
C LYS A 192 -19.21 -4.09 13.00
N TRP A 193 -17.91 -3.83 13.05
CA TRP A 193 -17.20 -3.20 11.95
C TRP A 193 -17.00 -4.17 10.80
N SER A 194 -17.38 -3.70 9.63
CA SER A 194 -17.26 -4.36 8.33
C SER A 194 -17.29 -3.28 7.26
N THR A 195 -16.90 -3.60 6.02
CA THR A 195 -17.04 -2.66 4.91
C THR A 195 -18.48 -2.15 4.80
N ASP A 196 -19.48 -3.03 4.94
CA ASP A 196 -20.90 -2.66 4.88
C ASP A 196 -21.29 -1.72 6.03
N PHE A 197 -20.83 -1.98 7.27
CA PHE A 197 -21.06 -1.07 8.39
C PHE A 197 -20.54 0.35 8.11
N PHE A 198 -19.32 0.47 7.59
CA PHE A 198 -18.75 1.77 7.24
C PHE A 198 -19.46 2.40 6.03
N MET A 199 -19.91 1.61 5.06
CA MET A 199 -20.74 2.12 3.94
C MET A 199 -22.03 2.75 4.45
N ASP A 200 -22.74 2.04 5.33
CA ASP A 200 -24.07 2.45 5.82
C ASP A 200 -24.00 3.64 6.76
N HIS A 201 -22.99 3.68 7.65
CA HIS A 201 -22.93 4.68 8.73
C HIS A 201 -21.93 5.80 8.47
N HIS A 202 -20.92 5.57 7.63
CA HIS A 202 -19.81 6.50 7.39
C HIS A 202 -19.50 6.70 5.90
N GLY A 203 -20.39 6.28 4.98
CA GLY A 203 -20.14 6.33 3.54
C GLY A 203 -19.77 7.72 3.01
N SER A 204 -20.42 8.78 3.52
CA SER A 204 -20.11 10.17 3.15
C SER A 204 -18.95 10.78 3.92
N LYS A 205 -18.45 10.12 4.97
CA LYS A 205 -17.36 10.64 5.80
C LYS A 205 -16.04 10.49 5.06
N THR A 206 -15.24 11.54 5.09
CA THR A 206 -13.90 11.57 4.50
C THR A 206 -12.89 10.94 5.47
N PHE A 207 -12.02 10.10 4.92
CA PHE A 207 -10.90 9.48 5.59
C PHE A 207 -9.62 9.72 4.80
N LYS A 208 -8.47 9.70 5.50
CA LYS A 208 -7.16 9.74 4.86
C LYS A 208 -6.79 8.36 4.29
N ALA A 209 -6.49 8.30 3.00
CA ALA A 209 -5.87 7.15 2.34
C ALA A 209 -4.56 7.59 1.67
N GLU A 210 -3.43 7.28 2.31
CA GLU A 210 -2.11 7.79 1.92
C GLU A 210 -2.12 9.31 1.69
N ALA A 211 -1.93 9.75 0.44
CA ALA A 211 -1.87 11.16 0.06
C ALA A 211 -3.26 11.78 -0.21
N VAL A 212 -4.35 11.01 -0.23
CA VAL A 212 -5.68 11.49 -0.63
C VAL A 212 -6.68 11.47 0.53
N ASP A 213 -7.48 12.54 0.64
CA ASP A 213 -8.66 12.59 1.49
C ASP A 213 -9.88 12.20 0.65
N ILE A 214 -10.51 11.06 0.98
CA ILE A 214 -11.55 10.41 0.16
C ILE A 214 -12.74 9.97 1.02
N SER A 215 -13.97 10.07 0.49
CA SER A 215 -15.14 9.53 1.18
C SER A 215 -15.04 8.01 1.30
N PHE A 216 -15.54 7.43 2.39
CA PHE A 216 -15.49 5.98 2.55
C PHE A 216 -16.19 5.25 1.41
N ALA A 217 -17.31 5.79 0.90
CA ALA A 217 -18.03 5.19 -0.22
C ALA A 217 -17.19 5.11 -1.50
N ASN A 218 -16.44 6.18 -1.84
CA ASN A 218 -15.55 6.16 -3.00
C ASN A 218 -14.35 5.25 -2.76
N TYR A 219 -13.80 5.23 -1.53
CA TYR A 219 -12.70 4.36 -1.16
C TYR A 219 -13.07 2.88 -1.23
N ALA A 220 -14.25 2.50 -0.72
CA ALA A 220 -14.74 1.12 -0.77
C ALA A 220 -14.98 0.67 -2.21
N GLU A 221 -15.51 1.54 -3.07
CA GLU A 221 -15.68 1.24 -4.50
C GLU A 221 -14.32 1.03 -5.19
N TYR A 222 -13.34 1.88 -4.90
CA TYR A 222 -11.97 1.70 -5.35
C TYR A 222 -11.39 0.36 -4.88
N ALA A 223 -11.44 0.09 -3.57
CA ALA A 223 -10.82 -1.08 -2.96
C ALA A 223 -11.39 -2.41 -3.51
N ARG A 224 -12.68 -2.45 -3.86
CA ARG A 224 -13.33 -3.62 -4.47
C ARG A 224 -12.81 -3.98 -5.87
N HIS A 225 -12.30 -3.01 -6.62
CA HIS A 225 -11.92 -3.17 -8.02
C HIS A 225 -10.42 -3.02 -8.28
N ALA A 226 -9.66 -2.48 -7.31
CA ALA A 226 -8.24 -2.21 -7.47
C ALA A 226 -7.45 -3.49 -7.78
N GLN A 227 -6.71 -3.48 -8.89
CA GLN A 227 -5.76 -4.52 -9.27
C GLN A 227 -4.38 -3.92 -9.51
N GLU A 228 -3.79 -3.44 -8.43
CA GLU A 228 -2.52 -2.70 -8.44
C GLU A 228 -1.50 -3.41 -7.57
N GLU A 229 -0.20 -3.18 -7.81
CA GLU A 229 0.86 -3.75 -6.97
C GLU A 229 0.89 -3.18 -5.55
N ALA A 230 0.45 -1.92 -5.41
CA ALA A 230 0.32 -1.19 -4.14
C ALA A 230 -0.99 -0.38 -4.15
N PRO A 231 -2.14 -1.00 -3.82
CA PRO A 231 -3.42 -0.30 -3.75
C PRO A 231 -3.41 0.79 -2.65
N LEU A 232 -4.17 1.88 -2.84
CA LEU A 232 -4.36 2.93 -1.84
C LEU A 232 -4.78 2.33 -0.50
N TYR A 233 -4.06 2.72 0.55
CA TYR A 233 -4.30 2.24 1.89
C TYR A 233 -4.92 3.33 2.79
N LEU A 234 -6.15 3.10 3.29
CA LEU A 234 -6.77 4.00 4.25
C LEU A 234 -6.02 3.89 5.58
N PHE A 235 -5.47 5.02 6.02
CA PHE A 235 -4.62 5.15 7.20
C PHE A 235 -4.98 6.46 7.91
N ASP A 236 -6.10 6.44 8.62
CA ASP A 236 -6.75 7.64 9.13
C ASP A 236 -6.49 7.85 10.61
N LYS A 237 -5.88 8.99 10.94
CA LYS A 237 -5.61 9.40 12.33
C LYS A 237 -6.78 10.10 13.03
N GLY A 238 -7.73 10.62 12.24
CA GLY A 238 -8.85 11.44 12.72
C GLY A 238 -10.05 10.63 13.17
N PHE A 239 -10.05 9.31 12.98
CA PHE A 239 -11.19 8.44 13.24
C PHE A 239 -11.70 8.53 14.69
N THR A 240 -10.83 8.85 15.66
CA THR A 240 -11.20 9.01 17.07
C THR A 240 -12.01 10.27 17.35
N ASN A 241 -12.06 11.23 16.43
CA ASN A 241 -12.97 12.37 16.53
C ASN A 241 -14.44 11.94 16.35
N ASP A 242 -14.67 10.72 15.87
CA ASP A 242 -15.96 10.08 15.89
C ASP A 242 -16.24 9.43 17.24
N THR A 243 -17.28 9.91 17.93
CA THR A 243 -17.67 9.34 19.22
C THR A 243 -18.18 7.90 19.11
N PHE A 244 -18.71 7.49 17.96
CA PHE A 244 -19.18 6.11 17.78
C PHE A 244 -18.02 5.15 17.54
N LEU A 245 -17.07 5.52 16.66
CA LEU A 245 -15.90 4.68 16.41
C LEU A 245 -14.96 4.61 17.60
N SER A 246 -14.75 5.73 18.31
CA SER A 246 -13.89 5.76 19.50
C SER A 246 -14.46 4.96 20.68
N ALA A 247 -15.79 4.85 20.81
CA ALA A 247 -16.43 4.06 21.85
C ALA A 247 -16.39 2.53 21.58
N ASP A 248 -16.06 2.11 20.36
CA ASP A 248 -16.13 0.71 19.95
C ASP A 248 -14.86 -0.10 20.27
N TYR A 249 -13.84 0.51 20.89
CA TYR A 249 -12.66 -0.19 21.39
C TYR A 249 -12.11 0.49 22.66
N VAL A 250 -11.25 -0.23 23.39
CA VAL A 250 -10.53 0.30 24.55
C VAL A 250 -9.05 -0.01 24.42
N VAL A 251 -8.19 0.90 24.88
CA VAL A 251 -6.74 0.62 24.94
C VAL A 251 -6.51 -0.49 25.98
N PRO A 252 -5.89 -1.62 25.61
CA PRO A 252 -5.65 -2.73 26.52
C PRO A 252 -4.78 -2.36 27.72
N LYS A 253 -4.97 -3.04 28.85
CA LYS A 253 -4.19 -2.86 30.09
C LYS A 253 -2.67 -2.92 29.91
N TYR A 254 -2.19 -3.62 28.88
CA TYR A 254 -0.77 -3.76 28.57
C TYR A 254 -0.12 -2.46 28.08
N PHE A 255 -0.93 -1.54 27.55
CA PHE A 255 -0.49 -0.34 26.84
C PHE A 255 -1.10 0.93 27.47
N SER A 256 -1.60 0.84 28.70
CA SER A 256 -2.26 1.96 29.38
C SER A 256 -1.28 3.02 29.87
N GLN A 257 0.00 2.66 30.06
CA GLN A 257 1.05 3.62 30.34
C GLN A 257 1.48 4.25 29.01
N ASP A 258 1.08 5.51 28.84
CA ASP A 258 1.25 6.25 27.61
C ASP A 258 1.90 7.60 27.91
N LEU A 259 3.23 7.60 28.10
CA LEU A 259 4.00 8.74 28.57
C LEU A 259 3.89 9.96 27.64
N PHE A 260 3.63 9.75 26.35
CA PHE A 260 3.38 10.86 25.42
C PHE A 260 2.08 11.61 25.66
N GLN A 261 1.19 11.12 26.53
CA GLN A 261 0.02 11.87 26.97
C GLN A 261 0.39 13.22 27.60
N VAL A 262 1.55 13.33 28.26
CA VAL A 262 1.99 14.58 28.91
C VAL A 262 2.30 15.70 27.92
N LEU A 263 2.47 15.38 26.63
CA LEU A 263 2.74 16.35 25.58
C LEU A 263 1.48 17.17 25.20
N GLY A 264 0.29 16.73 25.61
CA GLY A 264 -0.97 17.40 25.29
C GLY A 264 -1.15 17.57 23.78
N ASP A 265 -1.47 18.79 23.35
CA ASP A 265 -1.69 19.12 21.94
C ASP A 265 -0.43 19.01 21.07
N ASN A 266 0.76 18.99 21.67
CA ASN A 266 2.03 18.81 20.95
C ASN A 266 2.37 17.33 20.70
N ARG A 267 1.50 16.41 21.12
CA ARG A 267 1.69 14.98 20.92
C ARG A 267 1.66 14.64 19.43
N PRO A 268 2.63 13.85 18.92
CA PRO A 268 2.54 13.28 17.58
C PRO A 268 1.29 12.41 17.39
N ASP A 269 0.84 12.28 16.15
CA ASP A 269 -0.21 11.33 15.79
C ASP A 269 0.19 9.92 16.26
N TYR A 270 -0.75 9.19 16.85
CA TYR A 270 -0.41 7.97 17.60
C TYR A 270 -1.48 6.88 17.52
N ARG A 271 -2.58 7.12 16.81
CA ARG A 271 -3.67 6.15 16.63
C ARG A 271 -4.16 6.24 15.21
N TRP A 272 -4.40 5.10 14.58
CA TRP A 272 -4.90 5.05 13.21
C TRP A 272 -5.93 3.95 13.02
N LEU A 273 -6.99 4.30 12.30
CA LEU A 273 -7.89 3.34 11.64
C LEU A 273 -7.26 2.97 10.31
N ILE A 274 -7.13 1.67 10.09
CA ILE A 274 -6.49 1.12 8.92
C ILE A 274 -7.48 0.25 8.18
N ILE A 275 -7.78 0.60 6.92
CA ILE A 275 -8.66 -0.20 6.05
C ILE A 275 -7.97 -0.36 4.71
N GLY A 276 -7.89 -1.58 4.20
CA GLY A 276 -7.25 -1.81 2.90
C GLY A 276 -7.65 -3.11 2.24
N PRO A 277 -7.68 -3.16 0.90
CA PRO A 277 -7.91 -4.39 0.16
C PRO A 277 -6.72 -5.35 0.31
N ALA A 278 -6.89 -6.60 -0.09
CA ALA A 278 -5.77 -7.53 -0.24
C ALA A 278 -4.60 -6.90 -1.04
N ARG A 279 -3.36 -7.31 -0.73
CA ARG A 279 -2.09 -6.78 -1.26
C ARG A 279 -1.66 -5.39 -0.77
N SER A 280 -2.57 -4.55 -0.29
CA SER A 280 -2.19 -3.28 0.38
C SER A 280 -1.44 -3.54 1.69
N GLY A 281 -0.74 -2.54 2.21
CA GLY A 281 0.06 -2.69 3.42
C GLY A 281 1.11 -1.62 3.61
N SER A 282 2.06 -1.89 4.50
CA SER A 282 3.17 -0.99 4.83
C SER A 282 4.50 -1.70 4.60
N THR A 283 5.40 -1.07 3.84
CA THR A 283 6.77 -1.56 3.59
C THR A 283 7.61 -1.58 4.87
N PHE A 284 8.85 -2.07 4.79
CA PHE A 284 9.71 -2.13 5.98
C PHE A 284 9.97 -0.75 6.58
N HIS A 285 9.65 -0.62 7.86
CA HIS A 285 9.91 0.57 8.66
C HIS A 285 10.15 0.20 10.13
N ILE A 286 10.63 1.18 10.88
CA ILE A 286 10.63 1.19 12.35
C ILE A 286 9.65 2.31 12.75
N ASP A 287 8.84 2.05 13.78
CA ASP A 287 7.95 3.06 14.32
C ASP A 287 8.72 4.31 14.80
N PRO A 288 8.21 5.53 14.52
CA PRO A 288 8.93 6.77 14.81
C PRO A 288 9.03 7.06 16.31
N ASN A 289 9.88 8.02 16.66
CA ASN A 289 10.00 8.60 18.00
C ASN A 289 10.30 7.57 19.11
N SER A 290 10.95 6.46 18.75
CA SER A 290 11.23 5.37 19.69
C SER A 290 9.97 4.83 20.38
N THR A 291 8.84 4.81 19.68
CA THR A 291 7.61 4.22 20.19
C THR A 291 7.60 2.70 20.04
N SER A 292 6.83 2.02 20.90
CA SER A 292 6.32 0.68 20.60
C SER A 292 4.92 0.82 20.01
N ALA A 293 4.42 -0.23 19.37
CA ALA A 293 3.08 -0.23 18.80
C ALA A 293 2.29 -1.49 19.14
N TRP A 294 0.98 -1.39 19.03
CA TRP A 294 0.10 -2.56 18.91
C TRP A 294 -0.81 -2.40 17.71
N ASN A 295 -1.13 -3.50 17.03
CA ASN A 295 -2.04 -3.54 15.89
C ASN A 295 -3.10 -4.62 16.09
N ALA A 296 -4.36 -4.21 16.19
CA ALA A 296 -5.53 -5.04 16.41
C ALA A 296 -6.29 -5.29 15.11
N VAL A 297 -6.34 -6.55 14.67
CA VAL A 297 -7.03 -6.92 13.42
C VAL A 297 -8.50 -7.16 13.73
N ILE A 298 -9.37 -6.30 13.19
CA ILE A 298 -10.82 -6.38 13.37
C ILE A 298 -11.42 -7.36 12.34
N THR A 299 -11.06 -7.20 11.08
CA THR A 299 -11.44 -8.10 9.98
C THR A 299 -10.22 -8.44 9.13
N GLY A 300 -10.29 -9.56 8.41
CA GLY A 300 -9.26 -10.00 7.48
C GLY A 300 -8.05 -10.66 8.16
N ALA A 301 -6.91 -10.61 7.49
CA ALA A 301 -5.67 -11.24 7.90
C ALA A 301 -4.46 -10.50 7.32
N LYS A 302 -3.44 -10.31 8.14
CA LYS A 302 -2.22 -9.58 7.80
C LYS A 302 -0.99 -10.48 7.95
N LYS A 303 -0.17 -10.61 6.91
CA LYS A 303 1.16 -11.22 6.99
C LYS A 303 2.15 -10.19 7.53
N TRP A 304 2.89 -10.57 8.56
CA TRP A 304 3.96 -9.78 9.15
C TRP A 304 5.31 -10.45 8.94
N ILE A 305 6.32 -9.65 8.61
CA ILE A 305 7.73 -10.02 8.69
C ILE A 305 8.38 -9.02 9.65
N LEU A 306 9.05 -9.50 10.69
CA LEU A 306 9.71 -8.68 11.69
C LEU A 306 11.18 -9.08 11.83
N TYR A 307 12.06 -8.08 11.88
CA TYR A 307 13.47 -8.25 12.23
C TYR A 307 13.79 -7.48 13.52
N PRO A 308 14.67 -8.04 14.37
CA PRO A 308 15.10 -7.34 15.57
C PRO A 308 15.88 -6.06 15.23
N PRO A 309 15.98 -5.08 16.16
CA PRO A 309 16.51 -3.75 15.86
C PRO A 309 17.91 -3.71 15.23
N GLU A 310 18.76 -4.66 15.59
CA GLU A 310 20.13 -4.80 15.08
C GLU A 310 20.22 -5.43 13.68
N CYS A 311 19.09 -5.84 13.09
CA CYS A 311 19.03 -6.58 11.84
C CYS A 311 18.24 -5.82 10.78
N ILE A 312 18.97 -5.24 9.83
CA ILE A 312 18.37 -4.56 8.67
C ILE A 312 17.84 -5.63 7.70
N PRO A 313 16.55 -5.57 7.30
CA PRO A 313 15.99 -6.51 6.35
C PRO A 313 16.70 -6.47 4.98
N PRO A 314 16.76 -7.58 4.23
CA PRO A 314 17.33 -7.57 2.88
C PRO A 314 16.65 -6.56 1.96
N GLY A 315 17.44 -5.89 1.11
CA GLY A 315 16.94 -4.85 0.20
C GLY A 315 16.55 -3.53 0.87
N VAL A 316 16.72 -3.41 2.20
CA VAL A 316 16.43 -2.20 2.96
C VAL A 316 17.72 -1.48 3.31
N PHE A 317 17.77 -0.17 3.05
CA PHE A 317 18.94 0.68 3.27
C PHE A 317 18.51 1.98 3.98
N PRO A 318 18.56 2.02 5.33
CA PRO A 318 18.29 3.25 6.08
C PRO A 318 19.42 4.28 5.91
N SER A 319 19.07 5.56 5.98
CA SER A 319 20.03 6.66 6.13
C SER A 319 20.74 6.57 7.47
N LYS A 320 21.89 7.25 7.59
CA LYS A 320 22.73 7.21 8.81
C LYS A 320 22.00 7.63 10.09
N ASP A 321 21.05 8.55 9.95
CA ASP A 321 20.19 9.09 11.01
C ASP A 321 18.87 8.32 11.16
N GLY A 322 18.61 7.31 10.32
CA GLY A 322 17.37 6.53 10.30
C GLY A 322 16.13 7.28 9.82
N SER A 323 16.27 8.53 9.33
CA SER A 323 15.13 9.36 8.92
C SER A 323 14.53 8.95 7.58
N ASN A 324 15.32 8.34 6.70
CA ASN A 324 14.90 7.87 5.38
C ASN A 324 15.25 6.39 5.21
N VAL A 325 14.35 5.64 4.60
CA VAL A 325 14.55 4.21 4.32
C VAL A 325 14.38 3.99 2.82
N THR A 326 15.46 3.56 2.16
CA THR A 326 15.38 3.08 0.77
C THR A 326 15.00 1.60 0.81
N SER A 327 13.94 1.21 0.10
CA SER A 327 13.45 -0.17 0.02
C SER A 327 12.80 -0.42 -1.34
N PRO A 328 12.47 -1.68 -1.70
CA PRO A 328 11.71 -1.97 -2.93
C PRO A 328 10.42 -1.15 -3.01
N VAL A 329 9.98 -0.87 -4.24
CA VAL A 329 8.87 0.05 -4.54
C VAL A 329 7.57 -0.46 -3.93
N SER A 330 7.34 -1.79 -3.97
CA SER A 330 6.16 -2.42 -3.41
C SER A 330 6.51 -3.59 -2.49
N LEU A 331 5.58 -3.92 -1.59
CA LEU A 331 5.69 -5.13 -0.78
C LEU A 331 5.84 -6.38 -1.65
N ALA A 332 5.07 -6.45 -2.75
CA ALA A 332 5.13 -7.59 -3.65
C ALA A 332 6.50 -7.74 -4.31
N GLU A 333 7.13 -6.64 -4.70
CA GLU A 333 8.49 -6.65 -5.21
C GLU A 333 9.49 -7.20 -4.16
N TRP A 334 9.38 -6.74 -2.90
CA TRP A 334 10.23 -7.28 -1.84
C TRP A 334 10.04 -8.79 -1.65
N PHE A 335 8.80 -9.26 -1.60
CA PHE A 335 8.51 -10.69 -1.45
C PHE A 335 9.07 -11.50 -2.64
N MET A 336 8.95 -11.01 -3.88
CA MET A 336 9.46 -11.73 -5.05
C MET A 336 10.99 -11.83 -5.08
N ASN A 337 11.68 -10.80 -4.61
CA ASN A 337 13.13 -10.69 -4.76
C ASN A 337 13.89 -11.26 -3.56
N TYR A 338 13.37 -11.15 -2.34
CA TYR A 338 14.12 -11.45 -1.12
C TYR A 338 13.52 -12.56 -0.26
N TYR A 339 12.22 -12.87 -0.39
CA TYR A 339 11.55 -13.79 0.53
C TYR A 339 12.09 -15.22 0.44
N GLN A 340 12.44 -15.71 -0.74
CA GLN A 340 13.02 -17.05 -0.87
C GLN A 340 14.42 -17.14 -0.24
N GLU A 341 15.22 -16.08 -0.33
CA GLU A 341 16.59 -16.05 0.17
C GLU A 341 16.65 -16.15 1.70
N ILE A 342 15.73 -15.49 2.40
CA ILE A 342 15.66 -15.53 3.87
C ILE A 342 15.27 -16.92 4.42
N HIS A 343 14.65 -17.76 3.58
CA HIS A 343 14.28 -19.14 3.90
C HIS A 343 15.31 -20.16 3.41
N SER A 344 16.23 -19.75 2.54
CA SER A 344 17.28 -20.63 2.02
C SER A 344 18.30 -20.95 3.11
N SER A 345 18.80 -22.19 3.13
CA SER A 345 19.81 -22.67 4.10
C SER A 345 21.18 -21.97 3.98
N ALA A 346 21.38 -21.14 2.96
CA ALA A 346 22.56 -20.28 2.83
C ALA A 346 22.47 -19.02 3.71
N GLY A 347 21.27 -18.64 4.16
CA GLY A 347 20.99 -17.34 4.76
C GLY A 347 21.21 -16.21 3.76
N ALA A 348 20.41 -15.14 3.82
CA ALA A 348 20.76 -13.91 3.12
C ALA A 348 22.04 -13.35 3.77
N SER A 349 23.21 -13.69 3.22
CA SER A 349 24.48 -13.12 3.66
C SER A 349 24.53 -11.67 3.19
N ASN A 350 23.95 -10.75 3.96
CA ASN A 350 24.17 -9.34 3.71
C ASN A 350 25.62 -9.05 4.13
N GLN A 351 26.49 -8.69 3.17
CA GLN A 351 27.93 -8.46 3.43
C GLN A 351 28.18 -7.35 4.48
N ASN A 352 27.16 -6.58 4.85
CA ASN A 352 27.22 -5.47 5.80
C ASN A 352 26.55 -5.74 7.17
N THR A 353 25.99 -6.93 7.46
CA THR A 353 25.38 -7.21 8.77
C THR A 353 25.94 -8.48 9.40
N LYS A 354 26.51 -8.35 10.60
CA LYS A 354 27.08 -9.45 11.43
C LYS A 354 26.04 -10.45 11.95
N CYS A 355 24.76 -10.25 11.65
CA CYS A 355 23.65 -10.96 12.27
C CYS A 355 22.83 -11.65 11.18
N THR A 356 22.64 -12.97 11.30
CA THR A 356 21.69 -13.75 10.49
C THR A 356 20.57 -14.31 11.37
N PRO A 357 19.75 -13.50 12.06
CA PRO A 357 18.54 -14.03 12.63
C PRO A 357 17.53 -14.22 11.51
N LYS A 358 16.95 -15.41 11.48
CA LYS A 358 15.71 -15.66 10.74
C LYS A 358 14.66 -14.65 11.23
N PRO A 359 13.88 -14.03 10.34
CA PRO A 359 12.83 -13.11 10.77
C PRO A 359 11.79 -13.83 11.61
N ILE A 360 11.10 -13.05 12.45
CA ILE A 360 9.82 -13.46 12.99
C ILE A 360 8.78 -13.25 11.91
N GLU A 361 7.95 -14.26 11.69
CA GLU A 361 6.90 -14.24 10.69
C GLU A 361 5.61 -14.72 11.33
N CYS A 362 4.51 -14.09 10.96
CA CYS A 362 3.21 -14.57 11.38
C CYS A 362 2.09 -14.07 10.48
N ILE A 363 0.93 -14.71 10.61
CA ILE A 363 -0.33 -14.17 10.15
C ILE A 363 -1.14 -13.76 11.38
N CYS A 364 -1.35 -12.46 11.52
CA CYS A 364 -2.27 -11.88 12.50
C CYS A 364 -3.67 -11.83 11.89
N ARG A 365 -4.61 -12.59 12.45
CA ARG A 365 -5.97 -12.79 11.93
C ARG A 365 -6.99 -11.94 12.70
N ALA A 366 -8.18 -11.81 12.13
CA ALA A 366 -9.32 -11.19 12.80
C ALA A 366 -9.49 -11.69 14.25
N GLY A 367 -9.53 -10.74 15.20
CA GLY A 367 -9.63 -11.00 16.63
C GLY A 367 -8.28 -11.15 17.34
N GLU A 368 -7.16 -11.11 16.61
CA GLU A 368 -5.81 -11.09 17.17
C GLU A 368 -5.24 -9.67 17.19
N MET A 369 -4.29 -9.44 18.11
CA MET A 369 -3.55 -8.21 18.25
C MET A 369 -2.07 -8.50 18.36
N ILE A 370 -1.23 -7.88 17.55
CA ILE A 370 0.22 -7.99 17.65
C ILE A 370 0.78 -6.81 18.45
N PHE A 371 1.71 -7.09 19.37
CA PHE A 371 2.59 -6.11 20.00
C PHE A 371 3.90 -6.05 19.21
N VAL A 372 4.28 -4.85 18.77
CA VAL A 372 5.52 -4.55 18.06
C VAL A 372 6.39 -3.71 19.00
N PRO A 373 7.49 -4.28 19.53
CA PRO A 373 8.37 -3.55 20.43
C PRO A 373 9.14 -2.46 19.68
N ASN A 374 9.58 -1.45 20.43
CA ASN A 374 10.47 -0.41 19.92
C ASN A 374 11.63 -0.98 19.09
N GLY A 375 11.92 -0.31 17.98
CA GLY A 375 13.11 -0.57 17.17
C GLY A 375 12.99 -1.75 16.20
N TRP A 376 11.92 -2.55 16.29
CA TRP A 376 11.74 -3.69 15.40
C TRP A 376 11.38 -3.23 13.99
N TRP A 377 12.20 -3.65 13.02
CA TRP A 377 11.86 -3.53 11.61
C TRP A 377 10.67 -4.42 11.31
N HIS A 378 9.67 -3.89 10.63
CA HIS A 378 8.53 -4.69 10.25
C HIS A 378 7.90 -4.23 8.93
N CYS A 379 7.38 -5.19 8.17
CA CYS A 379 6.50 -4.95 7.04
C CYS A 379 5.21 -5.76 7.20
N VAL A 380 4.13 -5.26 6.61
CA VAL A 380 2.78 -5.82 6.77
C VAL A 380 2.08 -5.86 5.43
N MET A 381 1.62 -7.04 5.01
CA MET A 381 0.77 -7.19 3.83
C MET A 381 -0.62 -7.72 4.21
N ASN A 382 -1.67 -7.06 3.73
CA ASN A 382 -3.04 -7.56 3.82
C ASN A 382 -3.22 -8.76 2.90
N LEU A 383 -3.53 -9.94 3.47
CA LEU A 383 -3.81 -11.16 2.70
C LEU A 383 -5.25 -11.20 2.19
N THR A 384 -6.12 -10.45 2.86
CA THR A 384 -7.54 -10.26 2.54
C THR A 384 -7.91 -8.82 2.88
N ASP A 385 -9.06 -8.36 2.40
CA ASP A 385 -9.59 -7.05 2.79
C ASP A 385 -9.69 -6.96 4.31
N SER A 386 -9.02 -5.96 4.88
CA SER A 386 -8.74 -5.92 6.31
C SER A 386 -9.07 -4.58 6.92
N ILE A 387 -9.69 -4.62 8.11
CA ILE A 387 -9.90 -3.47 9.00
C ILE A 387 -9.06 -3.72 10.25
N ALA A 388 -8.28 -2.72 10.68
CA ALA A 388 -7.49 -2.78 11.90
C ALA A 388 -7.42 -1.42 12.61
N ILE A 389 -7.09 -1.47 13.90
CA ILE A 389 -6.74 -0.29 14.70
C ILE A 389 -5.31 -0.48 15.16
N THR A 390 -4.47 0.55 15.00
CA THR A 390 -3.09 0.52 15.50
C THR A 390 -2.83 1.75 16.35
N GLN A 391 -1.99 1.61 17.36
CA GLN A 391 -1.52 2.75 18.14
C GLN A 391 -0.06 2.62 18.54
N ASN A 392 0.61 3.76 18.57
CA ASN A 392 1.96 3.91 19.07
C ASN A 392 1.90 4.50 20.48
N PHE A 393 2.77 4.00 21.37
CA PHE A 393 2.82 4.41 22.75
C PHE A 393 4.26 4.38 23.28
N VAL A 394 4.46 5.07 24.40
CA VAL A 394 5.70 5.02 25.18
C VAL A 394 5.31 4.62 26.60
N SER A 395 5.90 3.55 27.12
CA SER A 395 5.59 3.01 28.45
C SER A 395 6.77 3.07 29.39
#